data_AF-A0A2K0UDL0-F1
#
_entry.id   AF-A0A2K0UDL0-F1
#
_cell.length_a   1.000
_cell.length_b   1.000
_cell.length_c   1.000
_cell.angle_alpha   90.00
_cell.angle_beta   90.00
_cell.angle_gamma   90.00
#
_symmetry.space_group_name_H-M   'P 1'
#
loop_
_entity.id
_entity.type
_entity.pdbx_description
1 polymer ?
#
loop_
_entity_poly.entity_id
_entity_poly.type
_entity_poly.pdbx_seq_one_letter_code
_entity_poly.pdbx_strand_id
1 'polypeptide(L)'
;MVRSVNSVFNPEYIDTLFPKSARHRNNFLAEARATNYGVVRLNLIEEMYERQYDQKRDLGTDEKKWPHRIMGGRQITSIEPRGDTLELKVQHVTDSEFEGFVDLVDEETLEVDLLIAATGYQRNAHVEMLRDTWDMLPKASPVGQEYNKGITGWKVETDQGERKLAVGRDYQVKYKPGSVAKESGVWLQGCCEGTHGLSDTLLSVLATRSAEIVNSIFPSSQ
;
A
#
# COMPACT_ATOMS: atom_id res chain seq x y z
N MET A 1 9.14 -27.78 -9.10
CA MET A 1 9.33 -27.27 -7.73
C MET A 1 8.18 -26.32 -7.45
N VAL A 2 7.20 -26.73 -6.64
CA VAL A 2 6.04 -25.89 -6.29
C VAL A 2 6.54 -24.81 -5.33
N ARG A 3 6.76 -23.60 -5.84
CA ARG A 3 7.04 -22.45 -4.98
C ARG A 3 5.73 -22.06 -4.31
N SER A 4 5.65 -22.19 -3.00
CA SER A 4 4.51 -21.70 -2.23
C SER A 4 4.41 -20.19 -2.39
N VAL A 5 3.19 -19.65 -2.29
CA VAL A 5 2.92 -18.20 -2.42
C VAL A 5 3.80 -17.38 -1.46
N ASN A 6 4.17 -17.93 -0.29
CA ASN A 6 5.01 -17.23 0.70
C ASN A 6 6.48 -17.08 0.30
N SER A 7 6.97 -17.82 -0.70
CA SER A 7 8.37 -17.67 -1.16
C SER A 7 8.67 -16.30 -1.76
N VAL A 8 7.63 -15.51 -2.08
CA VAL A 8 7.76 -14.11 -2.50
C VAL A 8 8.33 -13.20 -1.42
N PHE A 9 8.33 -13.64 -0.16
CA PHE A 9 8.88 -12.90 0.97
C PHE A 9 10.34 -13.25 1.28
N ASN A 10 10.93 -14.19 0.54
CA ASN A 10 12.32 -14.56 0.75
C ASN A 10 13.28 -13.45 0.25
N PRO A 11 14.41 -13.20 0.93
CA PRO A 11 15.37 -12.16 0.51
C PRO A 11 15.87 -12.32 -0.93
N GLU A 12 16.16 -13.55 -1.37
CA GLU A 12 16.65 -13.82 -2.73
C GLU A 12 15.63 -13.51 -3.84
N TYR A 13 14.35 -13.36 -3.48
CA TYR A 13 13.33 -13.00 -4.45
C TYR A 13 13.51 -11.56 -4.96
N ILE A 14 14.08 -10.68 -4.15
CA ILE A 14 14.35 -9.28 -4.53
C ILE A 14 15.27 -9.21 -5.74
N ASP A 15 16.32 -10.04 -5.79
CA ASP A 15 17.25 -10.12 -6.92
C ASP A 15 16.59 -10.66 -8.20
N THR A 16 15.56 -11.48 -8.04
CA THR A 16 14.77 -11.99 -9.17
C THR A 16 13.79 -10.93 -9.68
N LEU A 17 13.18 -10.16 -8.78
CA LEU A 17 12.12 -9.20 -9.08
C LEU A 17 12.65 -7.86 -9.57
N PHE A 18 13.65 -7.29 -8.91
CA PHE A 18 14.20 -5.96 -9.22
C PHE A 18 14.56 -5.73 -10.69
N PRO A 19 15.25 -6.66 -11.39
CA PRO A 19 15.61 -6.48 -12.80
C PRO A 19 14.43 -6.65 -13.77
N LYS A 20 13.24 -7.07 -13.29
CA LYS A 20 12.06 -7.24 -14.15
C LYS A 20 11.51 -5.89 -14.62
N SER A 21 10.83 -5.92 -15.76
CA SER A 21 10.16 -4.74 -16.31
C SER A 21 9.12 -4.17 -15.34
N ALA A 22 8.87 -2.87 -15.44
CA ALA A 22 7.84 -2.19 -14.64
C ALA A 22 6.47 -2.87 -14.78
N ARG A 23 6.11 -3.29 -16.00
CA ARG A 23 4.89 -4.06 -16.29
C ARG A 23 4.82 -5.34 -15.48
N HIS A 24 5.90 -6.11 -15.48
CA HIS A 24 5.94 -7.39 -14.78
C HIS A 24 5.82 -7.19 -13.27
N ARG A 25 6.56 -6.23 -12.70
CA ARG A 25 6.47 -5.90 -11.26
C ARG A 25 5.08 -5.43 -10.86
N ASN A 26 4.44 -4.60 -11.69
CA ASN A 26 3.07 -4.13 -11.45
C ASN A 26 2.06 -5.29 -11.45
N ASN A 27 2.13 -6.17 -12.45
CA ASN A 27 1.23 -7.33 -12.55
C ASN A 27 1.45 -8.28 -11.36
N PHE A 28 2.71 -8.59 -11.04
CA PHE A 28 3.05 -9.43 -9.91
C PHE A 28 2.52 -8.88 -8.58
N LEU A 29 2.69 -7.58 -8.32
CA LEU A 29 2.19 -6.95 -7.10
C LEU A 29 0.66 -6.92 -7.03
N ALA A 30 -0.02 -6.76 -8.18
CA ALA A 30 -1.47 -6.85 -8.25
C ALA A 30 -1.97 -8.26 -7.90
N GLU A 31 -1.34 -9.30 -8.45
CA GLU A 31 -1.67 -10.71 -8.19
C GLU A 31 -1.38 -11.11 -6.73
N ALA A 32 -0.23 -10.67 -6.19
CA ALA A 32 0.20 -11.04 -4.85
C ALA A 32 -0.43 -10.17 -3.74
N ARG A 33 -1.23 -9.16 -4.09
CA ARG A 33 -1.84 -8.21 -3.14
C ARG A 33 -2.60 -8.89 -2.00
N ALA A 34 -3.32 -9.97 -2.31
CA ALA A 34 -4.10 -10.74 -1.33
C ALA A 34 -3.25 -11.49 -0.29
N THR A 35 -1.93 -11.48 -0.39
CA THR A 35 -1.06 -12.12 0.62
C THR A 35 -0.77 -11.21 1.81
N ASN A 36 -0.98 -9.89 1.65
CA ASN A 36 -0.57 -8.89 2.63
C ASN A 36 -1.62 -7.79 2.86
N TYR A 37 -2.37 -7.42 1.82
CA TYR A 37 -3.31 -6.30 1.88
C TYR A 37 -4.76 -6.78 1.82
N GLY A 38 -5.57 -6.27 2.75
CA GLY A 38 -7.01 -6.56 2.79
C GLY A 38 -7.36 -7.99 3.21
N VAL A 39 -6.45 -8.66 3.93
CA VAL A 39 -6.67 -10.02 4.45
C VAL A 39 -6.55 -10.06 5.96
N VAL A 40 -7.35 -10.94 6.55
CA VAL A 40 -7.43 -11.15 8.00
C VAL A 40 -6.96 -12.58 8.31
N ARG A 41 -6.30 -12.76 9.45
CA ARG A 41 -5.90 -14.10 9.91
C ARG A 41 -7.13 -14.97 10.15
N LEU A 42 -7.09 -16.24 9.71
CA LEU A 42 -8.23 -17.15 9.77
C LEU A 42 -8.81 -17.27 11.19
N ASN A 43 -7.96 -17.44 12.20
CA ASN A 43 -8.41 -17.55 13.60
C ASN A 43 -9.20 -16.33 14.09
N LEU A 44 -8.84 -15.12 13.63
CA LEU A 44 -9.58 -13.91 13.98
C LEU A 44 -10.92 -13.85 13.23
N ILE A 45 -10.96 -14.31 11.97
CA ILE A 45 -12.21 -14.44 11.22
C ILE A 45 -13.14 -15.40 11.96
N GLU A 46 -12.65 -16.57 12.36
CA GLU A 46 -13.41 -17.58 13.13
C GLU A 46 -13.99 -16.98 14.41
N GLU A 47 -13.17 -16.28 15.20
CA GLU A 47 -13.60 -15.63 16.44
C GLU A 47 -14.68 -14.55 16.19
N MET A 48 -14.59 -13.79 15.09
CA MET A 48 -15.61 -12.83 14.71
C MET A 48 -16.93 -13.50 14.29
N TYR A 49 -16.86 -14.62 13.55
CA TYR A 49 -18.03 -15.38 13.13
C TYR A 49 -18.73 -16.07 14.31
N GLU A 50 -17.96 -16.62 15.26
CA GLU A 50 -18.51 -17.20 16.49
C GLU A 50 -19.32 -16.16 17.27
N ARG A 51 -18.80 -14.94 17.43
CA ARG A 51 -19.54 -13.83 18.06
C ARG A 51 -20.84 -13.49 17.33
N GLN A 52 -20.82 -13.41 16.00
CA GLN A 52 -22.04 -13.16 15.21
C GLN A 52 -23.05 -14.30 15.36
N TYR A 53 -22.58 -15.55 15.45
CA TYR A 53 -23.43 -16.72 15.65
C TYR A 53 -24.11 -16.71 17.03
N ASP A 54 -23.38 -16.38 18.10
CA ASP A 54 -23.96 -16.25 19.44
C ASP A 54 -25.06 -15.17 19.48
N GLN A 55 -24.82 -14.00 18.88
CA GLN A 55 -25.85 -12.96 18.74
C GLN A 55 -27.09 -13.46 18.00
N LYS A 56 -26.90 -14.22 16.92
CA LYS A 56 -28.00 -14.82 16.15
C LYS A 56 -28.83 -15.81 16.97
N ARG A 57 -28.16 -16.64 17.78
CA ARG A 57 -28.81 -17.61 18.65
C ARG A 57 -29.64 -16.91 19.73
N ASP A 58 -29.09 -15.89 20.35
CA ASP A 58 -29.65 -15.28 21.55
C ASP A 58 -30.66 -14.14 21.25
N LEU A 59 -30.45 -13.40 20.15
CA LEU A 59 -31.27 -12.23 19.77
C LEU A 59 -32.13 -12.47 18.51
N GLY A 60 -31.97 -13.61 17.85
CA GLY A 60 -32.70 -13.99 16.63
C GLY A 60 -32.04 -13.49 15.34
N THR A 61 -32.74 -13.67 14.22
CA THR A 61 -32.21 -13.45 12.86
C THR A 61 -32.20 -12.00 12.38
N ASP A 62 -32.73 -11.07 13.18
CA ASP A 62 -32.82 -9.65 12.83
C ASP A 62 -31.54 -8.91 13.26
N GLU A 63 -30.58 -8.80 12.33
CA GLU A 63 -29.24 -8.23 12.59
C GLU A 63 -29.27 -6.77 13.06
N LYS A 64 -30.34 -6.01 12.76
CA LYS A 64 -30.45 -4.61 13.22
C LYS A 64 -30.60 -4.50 14.73
N LYS A 65 -30.97 -5.59 15.41
CA LYS A 65 -31.05 -5.66 16.87
C LYS A 65 -29.75 -6.12 17.52
N TRP A 66 -28.76 -6.54 16.72
CA TRP A 66 -27.51 -7.04 17.25
C TRP A 66 -26.61 -5.88 17.70
N PRO A 67 -25.91 -6.02 18.84
CA PRO A 67 -25.01 -4.98 19.33
C PRO A 67 -23.78 -4.79 18.43
N HIS A 68 -23.35 -5.83 17.70
CA HIS A 68 -22.22 -5.76 16.77
C HIS A 68 -22.62 -6.27 15.39
N ARG A 69 -22.49 -5.42 14.36
CA ARG A 69 -22.89 -5.72 12.97
C ARG A 69 -21.67 -5.64 12.04
N ILE A 70 -21.59 -6.57 11.08
CA ILE A 70 -20.62 -6.53 9.99
C ILE A 70 -21.38 -6.15 8.71
N MET A 71 -21.15 -4.93 8.21
CA MET A 71 -21.83 -4.40 7.02
C MET A 71 -20.93 -4.54 5.79
N GLY A 72 -20.79 -5.78 5.30
CA GLY A 72 -19.99 -6.09 4.11
C GLY A 72 -20.55 -5.44 2.84
N GLY A 73 -19.67 -5.13 1.88
CA GLY A 73 -20.08 -4.58 0.59
C GLY A 73 -20.66 -3.17 0.66
N ARG A 74 -20.32 -2.37 1.68
CA ARG A 74 -20.79 -0.99 1.83
C ARG A 74 -19.67 0.03 1.76
N GLN A 75 -20.02 1.25 1.37
CA GLN A 75 -19.15 2.42 1.41
C GLN A 75 -19.84 3.58 2.13
N ILE A 76 -19.04 4.41 2.80
CA ILE A 76 -19.51 5.66 3.42
C ILE A 76 -19.59 6.73 2.33
N THR A 77 -20.74 7.41 2.21
CA THR A 77 -20.99 8.49 1.24
C THR A 77 -20.97 9.88 1.86
N SER A 78 -21.39 9.99 3.12
CA SER A 78 -21.36 11.25 3.87
C SER A 78 -20.96 11.01 5.33
N ILE A 79 -20.28 12.00 5.90
CA ILE A 79 -19.91 12.10 7.31
C ILE A 79 -20.21 13.53 7.75
N GLU A 80 -21.24 13.71 8.57
CA GLU A 80 -21.69 15.02 9.02
C GLU A 80 -21.68 15.10 10.56
N PRO A 81 -21.05 16.12 11.17
CA PRO A 81 -21.10 16.29 12.62
C PRO A 81 -22.49 16.74 13.06
N ARG A 82 -23.02 16.11 14.11
CA ARG A 82 -24.35 16.39 14.66
C ARG A 82 -24.28 16.51 16.18
N GLY A 83 -23.95 17.71 16.66
CA GLY A 83 -23.72 17.94 18.09
C GLY A 83 -22.47 17.19 18.56
N ASP A 84 -22.64 16.26 19.51
CA ASP A 84 -21.55 15.42 20.04
C ASP A 84 -21.38 14.09 19.29
N THR A 85 -22.23 13.82 18.28
CA THR A 85 -22.19 12.58 17.46
C THR A 85 -21.84 12.88 16.01
N LEU A 86 -21.62 11.83 15.23
CA LEU A 86 -21.44 11.85 13.79
C LEU A 86 -22.61 11.12 13.12
N GLU A 87 -23.20 11.75 12.12
CA GLU A 87 -24.15 11.13 11.21
C GLU A 87 -23.40 10.60 9.98
N LEU A 88 -23.41 9.29 9.80
CA LEU A 88 -22.81 8.57 8.69
C LEU A 88 -23.89 8.10 7.73
N LYS A 89 -23.70 8.35 6.44
CA LYS A 89 -24.51 7.71 5.40
C LYS A 89 -23.69 6.60 4.75
N VAL A 90 -24.25 5.39 4.74
CA VAL A 90 -23.62 4.21 4.13
C VAL A 90 -24.54 3.63 3.07
N GLN A 91 -23.97 3.22 1.95
CA GLN A 91 -24.71 2.57 0.86
C GLN A 91 -24.02 1.29 0.42
N HIS A 92 -24.78 0.36 -0.17
CA HIS A 92 -24.20 -0.80 -0.82
C HIS A 92 -23.33 -0.37 -2.01
N VAL A 93 -22.17 -0.99 -2.16
CA VAL A 93 -21.33 -0.85 -3.35
C VAL A 93 -22.05 -1.59 -4.47
N THR A 94 -22.46 -0.87 -5.51
CA THR A 94 -23.01 -1.43 -6.74
C THR A 94 -21.95 -1.38 -7.81
N ASP A 95 -21.74 -2.49 -8.52
CA ASP A 95 -20.99 -2.50 -9.78
C ASP A 95 -21.87 -1.87 -10.85
N SER A 96 -21.89 -0.54 -10.91
CA SER A 96 -22.71 0.19 -11.89
C SER A 96 -22.10 0.11 -13.30
N GLU A 97 -22.13 -1.08 -13.89
CA GLU A 97 -22.03 -1.32 -15.34
C GLU A 97 -23.28 -2.03 -15.90
N PHE A 98 -24.32 -2.28 -15.09
CA PHE A 98 -25.61 -2.73 -15.61
C PHE A 98 -26.57 -1.56 -15.81
N GLU A 99 -26.74 -1.21 -17.09
CA GLU A 99 -27.78 -0.32 -17.59
C GLU A 99 -29.18 -0.81 -17.17
N GLY A 100 -30.01 0.08 -16.62
CA GLY A 100 -31.45 0.03 -16.88
C GLY A 100 -32.42 -0.30 -15.74
N PHE A 101 -31.96 -0.50 -14.49
CA PHE A 101 -32.88 -0.54 -13.34
C PHE A 101 -32.52 0.55 -12.34
N VAL A 102 -33.52 1.34 -11.95
CA VAL A 102 -33.41 2.33 -10.87
C VAL A 102 -33.30 1.53 -9.57
N ASP A 103 -32.10 1.08 -9.22
CA ASP A 103 -31.86 0.47 -7.93
C ASP A 103 -32.20 1.51 -6.86
N LEU A 104 -33.20 1.20 -6.04
CA LEU A 104 -33.46 1.91 -4.80
C LEU A 104 -32.13 1.94 -4.04
N VAL A 105 -31.54 3.13 -3.92
CA VAL A 105 -30.30 3.33 -3.18
C VAL A 105 -30.58 2.85 -1.74
N ASP A 106 -30.08 1.66 -1.39
CA ASP A 106 -30.15 1.13 -0.02
C ASP A 106 -29.15 1.91 0.85
N GLU A 107 -29.51 3.16 1.10
CA GLU A 107 -28.79 4.09 1.96
C GLU A 107 -29.30 3.93 3.40
N GLU A 108 -28.38 3.65 4.32
CA GLU A 108 -28.65 3.58 5.75
C GLU A 108 -27.91 4.72 6.44
N THR A 109 -28.61 5.43 7.33
CA THR A 109 -28.01 6.45 8.18
C THR A 109 -27.67 5.86 9.54
N LEU A 110 -26.44 6.07 10.01
CA LEU A 110 -25.93 5.62 11.30
C LEU A 110 -25.52 6.85 12.12
N GLU A 111 -25.94 6.91 13.36
CA GLU A 111 -25.44 7.89 14.33
C GLU A 111 -24.39 7.20 15.21
N VAL A 112 -23.18 7.75 15.26
CA VAL A 112 -22.05 7.17 16.00
C VAL A 112 -21.31 8.22 16.81
N ASP A 113 -20.80 7.85 17.99
CA ASP A 113 -19.95 8.73 18.79
C ASP A 113 -18.51 8.80 18.27
N LEU A 114 -18.05 7.73 17.62
CA LEU A 114 -16.67 7.59 17.15
C LEU A 114 -16.59 6.79 15.84
N LEU A 115 -15.81 7.30 14.89
CA LEU A 115 -15.42 6.60 13.67
C LEU A 115 -13.93 6.24 13.70
N ILE A 116 -13.60 4.95 13.60
CA ILE A 116 -12.23 4.45 13.50
C ILE A 116 -11.93 4.08 12.04
N ALA A 117 -11.07 4.86 11.37
CA ALA A 117 -10.66 4.62 9.99
C ALA A 117 -9.43 3.71 9.90
N ALA A 118 -9.64 2.41 9.73
CA ALA A 118 -8.58 1.41 9.56
C ALA A 118 -8.17 1.19 8.07
N THR A 119 -7.97 2.27 7.31
CA THR A 119 -7.81 2.25 5.84
C THR A 119 -6.38 2.01 5.34
N GLY A 120 -5.48 1.54 6.20
CA GLY A 120 -4.07 1.30 5.87
C GLY A 120 -3.21 2.56 5.85
N TYR A 121 -2.07 2.51 5.14
CA TYR A 121 -1.02 3.54 5.18
C TYR A 121 -0.57 3.97 3.78
N GLN A 122 -0.23 5.24 3.62
CA GLN A 122 0.49 5.75 2.45
C GLN A 122 1.99 5.85 2.73
N ARG A 123 2.83 5.46 1.76
CA ARG A 123 4.29 5.39 1.91
C ARG A 123 5.01 6.32 0.92
N ASN A 124 4.65 7.59 0.91
CA ASN A 124 5.17 8.62 -0.01
C ASN A 124 5.78 9.86 0.69
N ALA A 125 5.78 9.93 2.02
CA ALA A 125 6.30 11.09 2.76
C ALA A 125 7.76 11.43 2.41
N HIS A 126 8.58 10.42 2.11
CA HIS A 126 9.97 10.57 1.69
C HIS A 126 10.15 11.42 0.42
N VAL A 127 9.12 11.49 -0.44
CA VAL A 127 9.19 12.28 -1.68
C VAL A 127 9.29 13.77 -1.33
N GLU A 128 8.43 14.24 -0.44
CA GLU A 128 8.43 15.63 0.05
C GLU A 128 9.59 15.92 0.99
N MET A 129 10.00 14.96 1.83
CA MET A 129 11.19 15.13 2.68
C MET A 129 12.47 15.39 1.89
N LEU A 130 12.55 14.89 0.65
CA LEU A 130 13.69 15.04 -0.24
C LEU A 130 13.54 16.21 -1.22
N ARG A 131 12.57 17.09 -1.01
CA ARG A 131 12.25 18.22 -1.90
C ARG A 131 13.44 19.08 -2.27
N ASP A 132 14.25 19.44 -1.28
CA ASP A 132 15.45 20.28 -1.49
C ASP A 132 16.55 19.58 -2.30
N THR A 133 16.42 18.27 -2.54
CA THR A 133 17.35 17.48 -3.36
C THR A 133 16.81 17.18 -4.76
N TRP A 134 15.59 17.62 -5.10
CA TRP A 134 14.96 17.27 -6.38
C TRP A 134 15.75 17.77 -7.58
N ASP A 135 16.39 18.94 -7.48
CA ASP A 135 17.27 19.45 -8.53
C ASP A 135 18.50 18.57 -8.79
N MET A 136 18.86 17.69 -7.87
CA MET A 136 19.96 16.74 -8.02
C MET A 136 19.51 15.44 -8.72
N LEU A 137 18.21 15.23 -8.91
CA LEU A 137 17.66 14.02 -9.53
C LEU A 137 17.78 14.04 -11.06
N PRO A 138 17.83 12.88 -11.73
CA PRO A 138 17.79 12.79 -13.19
C PRO A 138 16.50 13.36 -13.77
N LYS A 139 16.58 13.86 -15.01
CA LYS A 139 15.38 14.25 -15.78
C LYS A 139 14.46 13.04 -15.92
N ALA A 140 13.15 13.26 -15.76
CA ALA A 140 12.18 12.22 -16.04
C ALA A 140 12.16 11.89 -17.54
N SER A 141 12.06 10.60 -17.87
CA SER A 141 11.85 10.18 -19.25
C SER A 141 10.38 10.44 -19.61
N PRO A 142 10.09 11.15 -20.72
CA PRO A 142 8.72 11.33 -21.21
C PRO A 142 8.14 10.03 -21.78
N VAL A 143 8.98 9.03 -22.07
CA VAL A 143 8.59 7.75 -22.65
C VAL A 143 8.49 6.69 -21.56
N GLY A 144 7.27 6.30 -21.23
CA GLY A 144 7.00 5.17 -20.34
C GLY A 144 5.55 5.12 -19.91
N GLN A 145 4.96 3.93 -19.94
CA GLN A 145 3.66 3.69 -19.32
C GLN A 145 3.74 4.04 -17.82
N GLU A 146 2.81 4.84 -17.34
CA GLU A 146 2.68 5.13 -15.92
C GLU A 146 2.08 3.92 -15.20
N TYR A 147 2.68 3.57 -14.08
CA TYR A 147 2.25 2.50 -13.19
C TYR A 147 1.95 3.11 -11.82
N ASN A 148 1.32 2.33 -10.94
CA ASN A 148 1.08 2.75 -9.56
C ASN A 148 2.35 3.30 -8.89
N LYS A 149 2.16 4.32 -8.04
CA LYS A 149 3.24 5.09 -7.39
C LYS A 149 4.29 4.14 -6.79
N GLY A 150 5.56 4.31 -7.20
CA GLY A 150 6.70 3.53 -6.70
C GLY A 150 7.18 2.39 -7.61
N ILE A 151 6.39 1.92 -8.59
CA ILE A 151 6.86 0.88 -9.55
C ILE A 151 8.02 1.42 -10.40
N THR A 152 7.89 2.62 -10.94
CA THR A 152 8.96 3.24 -11.74
C THR A 152 9.73 4.28 -10.96
N GLY A 153 9.44 4.47 -9.67
CA GLY A 153 9.87 5.62 -8.87
C GLY A 153 8.75 6.68 -8.75
N TRP A 154 9.13 7.90 -8.41
CA TRP A 154 8.24 9.04 -8.23
C TRP A 154 8.67 10.19 -9.14
N LYS A 155 7.70 10.79 -9.81
CA LYS A 155 7.88 11.99 -10.61
C LYS A 155 7.69 13.21 -9.70
N VAL A 156 8.58 14.18 -9.81
CA VAL A 156 8.55 15.42 -9.04
C VAL A 156 8.81 16.59 -9.98
N GLU A 157 8.15 17.72 -9.74
CA GLU A 157 8.29 18.91 -10.58
C GLU A 157 9.28 19.89 -9.94
N THR A 158 10.12 20.51 -10.77
CA THR A 158 11.11 21.52 -10.34
C THR A 158 11.04 22.71 -11.29
N ASP A 159 11.64 23.84 -10.93
CA ASP A 159 11.76 25.00 -11.84
C ASP A 159 12.53 24.65 -13.13
N GLN A 160 13.32 23.58 -13.09
CA GLN A 160 14.09 23.07 -14.21
C GLN A 160 13.40 21.89 -14.94
N GLY A 161 12.10 21.67 -14.68
CA GLY A 161 11.25 20.64 -15.27
C GLY A 161 11.16 19.34 -14.48
N GLU A 162 10.38 18.38 -14.99
CA GLU A 162 10.12 17.09 -14.36
C GLU A 162 11.41 16.29 -14.05
N ARG A 163 11.46 15.73 -12.84
CA ARG A 163 12.55 14.92 -12.31
C ARG A 163 12.03 13.58 -11.83
N LYS A 164 12.93 12.60 -11.72
CA LYS A 164 12.58 11.24 -11.32
C LYS A 164 13.37 10.78 -10.09
N LEU A 165 12.66 10.61 -8.99
CA LEU A 165 13.16 9.95 -7.79
C LEU A 165 13.04 8.43 -7.98
N ALA A 166 14.17 7.74 -8.04
CA ALA A 166 14.22 6.29 -8.15
C ALA A 166 15.40 5.75 -7.35
N VAL A 167 15.35 4.46 -7.01
CA VAL A 167 16.40 3.78 -6.25
C VAL A 167 17.14 2.72 -7.06
N GLY A 168 18.36 2.41 -6.66
CA GLY A 168 19.10 1.21 -7.02
C GLY A 168 18.59 -0.04 -6.30
N ARG A 169 19.18 -1.20 -6.61
CA ARG A 169 18.93 -2.48 -5.93
C ARG A 169 19.42 -2.45 -4.49
N ASP A 170 20.45 -1.67 -4.26
CA ASP A 170 21.04 -1.38 -2.96
C ASP A 170 20.24 -0.31 -2.19
N TYR A 171 19.03 0.05 -2.64
CA TYR A 171 18.15 1.06 -2.05
C TYR A 171 18.66 2.52 -2.11
N GLN A 172 19.82 2.76 -2.73
CA GLN A 172 20.36 4.11 -2.86
C GLN A 172 19.56 4.93 -3.87
N VAL A 173 19.24 6.18 -3.53
CA VAL A 173 18.62 7.15 -4.44
C VAL A 173 19.57 7.45 -5.61
N LYS A 174 19.03 7.36 -6.83
CA LYS A 174 19.76 7.65 -8.07
C LYS A 174 19.78 9.14 -8.34
N TYR A 175 20.83 9.83 -7.88
CA TYR A 175 21.12 11.21 -8.24
C TYR A 175 21.83 11.31 -9.61
N LYS A 176 21.85 12.51 -10.19
CA LYS A 176 22.64 12.81 -11.39
C LYS A 176 24.14 12.65 -11.10
N PRO A 177 24.93 12.17 -12.08
CA PRO A 177 26.39 12.10 -11.94
C PRO A 177 26.98 13.46 -11.52
N GLY A 178 27.87 13.45 -10.53
CA GLY A 178 28.55 14.65 -10.03
C GLY A 178 27.70 15.57 -9.15
N SER A 179 26.43 15.25 -8.89
CA SER A 179 25.56 16.06 -8.01
C SER A 179 25.73 15.75 -6.53
N VAL A 180 26.32 14.60 -6.20
CA VAL A 180 26.56 14.14 -4.83
C VAL A 180 28.01 13.68 -4.72
N ALA A 181 28.66 13.96 -3.58
CA ALA A 181 30.00 13.50 -3.31
C ALA A 181 30.07 11.95 -3.30
N LYS A 182 31.23 11.38 -3.64
CA LYS A 182 31.40 9.93 -3.78
C LYS A 182 31.03 9.14 -2.53
N GLU A 183 31.20 9.73 -1.34
CA GLU A 183 30.94 9.11 -0.03
C GLU A 183 29.61 9.58 0.58
N SER A 184 28.72 10.17 -0.22
CA SER A 184 27.44 10.68 0.23
C SER A 184 26.30 10.05 -0.56
N GLY A 185 25.17 9.85 0.09
CA GLY A 185 24.00 9.24 -0.53
C GLY A 185 22.80 9.24 0.39
N VAL A 186 21.65 8.92 -0.18
CA VAL A 186 20.39 8.71 0.55
C VAL A 186 19.90 7.32 0.21
N TRP A 187 19.46 6.56 1.21
CA TRP A 187 18.87 5.24 1.04
C TRP A 187 17.42 5.25 1.51
N LEU A 188 16.53 4.67 0.72
CA LEU A 188 15.11 4.58 1.05
C LEU A 188 14.76 3.20 1.60
N GLN A 189 14.02 3.15 2.70
CA GLN A 189 13.70 1.89 3.40
C GLN A 189 12.21 1.79 3.68
N GLY A 190 11.60 0.66 3.33
CA GLY A 190 10.19 0.39 3.59
C GLY A 190 9.22 1.24 2.75
N CYS A 191 9.68 1.87 1.67
CA CYS A 191 8.83 2.56 0.70
C CYS A 191 9.16 2.18 -0.75
N CYS A 192 9.86 1.06 -0.94
CA CYS A 192 10.36 0.56 -2.21
C CYS A 192 9.65 -0.72 -2.68
N GLU A 193 8.45 -1.02 -2.16
CA GLU A 193 7.65 -2.19 -2.55
C GLU A 193 7.50 -2.33 -4.07
N GLY A 194 7.31 -1.21 -4.77
CA GLY A 194 7.18 -1.21 -6.23
C GLY A 194 8.38 -1.81 -6.96
N THR A 195 9.60 -1.62 -6.43
CA THR A 195 10.87 -2.10 -7.03
C THR A 195 11.44 -3.34 -6.36
N HIS A 196 11.19 -3.55 -5.07
CA HIS A 196 11.79 -4.60 -4.25
C HIS A 196 10.79 -5.68 -3.78
N GLY A 197 9.49 -5.50 -4.04
CA GLY A 197 8.45 -6.48 -3.75
C GLY A 197 7.77 -6.30 -2.38
N LEU A 198 6.78 -7.14 -2.11
CA LEU A 198 5.90 -7.05 -0.93
C LEU A 198 6.63 -7.13 0.41
N SER A 199 7.79 -7.77 0.46
CA SER A 199 8.60 -7.89 1.67
C SER A 199 9.22 -6.58 2.14
N ASP A 200 9.32 -5.56 1.27
CA ASP A 200 10.00 -4.30 1.58
C ASP A 200 9.40 -3.59 2.80
N THR A 201 8.09 -3.66 2.98
CA THR A 201 7.40 -2.99 4.08
C THR A 201 7.36 -3.82 5.36
N LEU A 202 7.90 -5.04 5.33
CA LEU A 202 7.72 -6.07 6.36
C LEU A 202 9.06 -6.47 6.99
N LEU A 203 8.97 -7.24 8.07
CA LEU A 203 10.15 -7.74 8.80
C LEU A 203 10.86 -8.88 8.05
N SER A 204 10.22 -9.48 7.04
CA SER A 204 10.67 -10.74 6.40
C SER A 204 12.07 -10.68 5.82
N VAL A 205 12.50 -9.51 5.35
CA VAL A 205 13.83 -9.31 4.75
C VAL A 205 14.70 -8.32 5.52
N LEU A 206 14.24 -7.83 6.68
CA LEU A 206 14.89 -6.72 7.37
C LEU A 206 16.34 -7.06 7.78
N ALA A 207 16.58 -8.28 8.26
CA ALA A 207 17.92 -8.72 8.66
C ALA A 207 18.89 -8.73 7.45
N THR A 208 18.51 -9.39 6.35
CA THR A 208 19.33 -9.45 5.14
C THR A 208 19.52 -8.07 4.51
N ARG A 209 18.44 -7.28 4.40
CA ARG A 209 18.48 -5.92 3.86
C ARG A 209 19.37 -4.99 4.68
N SER A 210 19.39 -5.14 6.01
CA SER A 210 20.28 -4.35 6.86
C SER A 210 21.75 -4.61 6.53
N ALA A 211 22.13 -5.87 6.31
CA ALA A 211 23.48 -6.22 5.89
C ALA A 211 23.82 -5.65 4.50
N GLU A 212 22.89 -5.71 3.54
CA GLU A 212 23.06 -5.11 2.21
C GLU A 212 23.30 -3.59 2.28
N ILE A 213 22.55 -2.89 3.13
CA ILE A 213 22.69 -1.44 3.31
C ILE A 213 24.01 -1.08 3.98
N VAL A 214 24.42 -1.84 5.01
CA VAL A 214 25.72 -1.65 5.64
C VAL A 214 26.83 -1.79 4.60
N ASN A 215 26.76 -2.81 3.73
CA ASN A 215 27.75 -2.99 2.66
C ASN A 215 27.68 -1.90 1.58
N SER A 216 26.51 -1.31 1.34
CA SER A 216 26.33 -0.19 0.38
C SER A 216 26.85 1.14 0.95
N ILE A 217 26.63 1.42 2.23
CA ILE A 217 27.08 2.65 2.92
C ILE A 217 28.57 2.57 3.26
N PHE A 218 29.04 1.40 3.72
CA PHE A 218 30.41 1.15 4.17
C PHE A 218 31.04 0.04 3.34
N PRO A 219 31.29 0.26 2.03
CA PRO A 219 31.93 -0.74 1.21
C PRO A 219 33.31 -1.06 1.79
N SER A 220 33.57 -2.34 2.03
CA SER A 220 34.87 -2.81 2.50
C SER A 220 35.95 -2.28 1.57
N SER A 221 36.93 -1.55 2.12
CA SER A 221 38.13 -1.16 1.37
C SER A 221 38.86 -2.44 0.97
N GLN A 222 38.72 -2.87 -0.29
CA GLN A 222 39.64 -3.82 -0.90
C GLN A 222 40.84 -3.08 -1.45
#